data_AF-A0A0P7KTA1-F1
#
_entry.id   AF-A0A0P7KTA1-F1
#
_cell.length_a   1.000
_cell.length_b   1.000
_cell.length_c   1.000
_cell.angle_alpha   90.00
_cell.angle_beta   90.00
_cell.angle_gamma   90.00
#
_symmetry.space_group_name_H-M   'P 1'
#
loop_
_entity.id
_entity.type
_entity.pdbx_description
1 polymer ?
#
loop_
_entity_poly.entity_id
_entity_poly.type
_entity_poly.pdbx_seq_one_letter_code
_entity_poly.pdbx_strand_id
1 'polypeptide(L)'
;MENKEIILNILNEIKNGNIPVYTDYNLNLDMWGDLIEYMHDRTYISDVTIYWFGDDDTYNDERVHSVDLTKVRLTTFGERFLTEEMN
;
A
#
# COMPACT_ATOMS: atom_id res chain seq x y z
N MET A 1 -8.10 8.25 -11.88
CA MET A 1 -7.92 9.52 -11.14
C MET A 1 -8.30 9.37 -9.66
N GLU A 2 -8.97 8.29 -9.25
CA GLU A 2 -9.40 8.07 -7.85
C GLU A 2 -8.27 7.61 -6.91
N ASN A 3 -7.32 6.78 -7.37
CA ASN A 3 -6.27 6.25 -6.49
C ASN A 3 -5.11 7.23 -6.22
N LYS A 4 -4.94 8.28 -7.03
CA LYS A 4 -3.74 9.15 -6.95
C LYS A 4 -3.70 9.92 -5.63
N GLU A 5 -4.84 10.46 -5.20
CA GLU A 5 -4.93 11.21 -3.93
C GLU A 5 -4.65 10.29 -2.73
N ILE A 6 -5.23 9.09 -2.72
CA ILE A 6 -4.98 8.08 -1.69
C ILE A 6 -3.50 7.71 -1.65
N ILE A 7 -2.89 7.43 -2.80
CA ILE A 7 -1.45 7.13 -2.90
C ILE A 7 -0.62 8.28 -2.30
N LEU A 8 -0.89 9.53 -2.68
CA LEU A 8 -0.15 10.67 -2.15
C LEU A 8 -0.28 10.82 -0.62
N ASN A 9 -1.47 10.60 -0.08
CA ASN A 9 -1.71 10.63 1.36
C ASN A 9 -0.92 9.53 2.09
N ILE A 10 -0.99 8.28 1.59
CA ILE A 10 -0.22 7.15 2.13
C ILE A 10 1.28 7.44 2.10
N LEU A 11 1.80 7.94 0.97
CA LEU A 11 3.23 8.27 0.86
C LEU A 11 3.63 9.36 1.85
N ASN A 12 2.79 10.37 2.03
CA ASN A 12 3.04 11.44 3.00
C ASN A 12 3.00 10.94 4.44
N GLU A 13 2.11 10.01 4.79
CA GLU A 13 2.08 9.39 6.12
C GLU A 13 3.35 8.59 6.40
N ILE A 14 3.78 7.74 5.46
CA ILE A 14 5.01 6.96 5.56
C ILE A 14 6.23 7.88 5.70
N LYS A 15 6.29 8.96 4.92
CA LYS A 15 7.36 9.98 5.02
C LYS A 15 7.45 10.61 6.41
N ASN A 16 6.32 10.78 7.08
CA ASN A 16 6.23 11.33 8.43
C ASN A 16 6.39 10.28 9.54
N GLY A 17 6.68 9.01 9.17
CA GLY A 17 6.88 7.92 10.12
C GLY A 17 5.59 7.30 10.66
N ASN A 18 4.45 7.59 10.05
CA ASN A 18 3.17 6.99 10.41
C ASN A 18 2.95 5.69 9.64
N ILE A 19 2.25 4.74 10.26
CA ILE A 19 1.80 3.52 9.60
C ILE A 19 0.37 3.79 9.08
N PRO A 20 0.15 3.84 7.76
CA PRO A 20 -1.15 4.16 7.19
C PRO A 20 -2.14 3.02 7.42
N VAL A 21 -3.42 3.37 7.61
CA VAL A 21 -4.49 2.43 7.97
C VAL A 21 -5.60 2.48 6.92
N TYR A 22 -5.96 1.31 6.39
CA TYR A 22 -6.91 1.17 5.27
C TYR A 22 -8.30 1.77 5.52
N THR A 23 -8.75 1.79 6.78
CA THR A 23 -10.05 2.36 7.16
C THR A 23 -10.11 3.88 6.99
N ASP A 24 -8.97 4.57 7.06
CA ASP A 24 -8.92 6.03 6.90
C ASP A 24 -9.20 6.46 5.45
N TYR A 25 -9.09 5.52 4.51
CA TYR A 25 -9.36 5.70 3.09
C TYR A 25 -10.66 5.03 2.61
N ASN A 26 -11.50 4.54 3.54
CA ASN A 26 -12.73 3.77 3.24
C ASN A 26 -12.48 2.54 2.36
N LEU A 27 -11.31 1.91 2.47
CA LEU A 27 -10.99 0.68 1.76
C LEU A 27 -11.40 -0.54 2.60
N ASN A 28 -11.66 -1.66 1.94
CA ASN A 28 -11.66 -2.97 2.62
C ASN A 28 -10.25 -3.59 2.56
N LEU A 29 -10.06 -4.72 3.24
CA LEU A 29 -8.72 -5.32 3.35
C LEU A 29 -8.19 -5.87 2.02
N ASP A 30 -9.06 -6.39 1.15
CA ASP A 30 -8.65 -6.87 -0.17
C ASP A 30 -8.20 -5.71 -1.06
N MET A 31 -9.01 -4.64 -1.14
CA MET A 31 -8.65 -3.40 -1.84
C MET A 31 -7.37 -2.76 -1.28
N TRP A 32 -7.12 -2.90 0.02
CA TRP A 32 -5.90 -2.44 0.65
C TRP A 32 -4.69 -3.26 0.22
N GLY A 33 -4.79 -4.59 0.20
CA GLY A 33 -3.73 -5.46 -0.30
C GLY A 33 -3.39 -5.13 -1.75
N ASP A 34 -4.40 -5.03 -2.63
CA ASP A 34 -4.23 -4.67 -4.04
C ASP A 34 -3.51 -3.31 -4.21
N LEU A 35 -3.89 -2.32 -3.39
CA LEU A 35 -3.28 -0.99 -3.46
C LEU A 35 -1.82 -1.01 -2.98
N ILE A 36 -1.52 -1.69 -1.87
CA ILE A 36 -0.17 -1.81 -1.33
C ILE A 36 0.74 -2.59 -2.28
N GLU A 37 0.22 -3.68 -2.87
CA GLU A 37 0.92 -4.45 -3.90
C GLU A 37 1.21 -3.57 -5.12
N TYR A 38 0.20 -2.86 -5.63
CA TYR A 38 0.39 -1.90 -6.72
C TYR A 38 1.46 -0.85 -6.39
N MET A 39 1.44 -0.30 -5.16
CA MET A 39 2.41 0.71 -4.74
C MET A 39 3.84 0.14 -4.65
N HIS A 40 3.98 -1.09 -4.19
CA HIS A 40 5.25 -1.81 -4.13
C HIS A 40 5.78 -2.14 -5.53
N ASP A 41 4.96 -2.70 -6.40
CA ASP A 41 5.32 -3.10 -7.77
C ASP A 41 5.71 -1.90 -8.65
N ARG A 42 5.05 -0.77 -8.42
CA ARG A 42 5.39 0.52 -9.06
C ARG A 42 6.55 1.24 -8.38
N THR A 43 7.21 0.59 -7.43
CA THR A 43 8.38 1.10 -6.73
C THR A 43 8.12 2.38 -5.94
N TYR A 44 6.90 2.69 -5.52
CA TYR A 44 6.67 3.84 -4.64
C TYR A 44 7.17 3.56 -3.22
N ILE A 45 6.96 2.34 -2.74
CA ILE A 45 7.30 1.89 -1.38
C ILE A 45 8.08 0.57 -1.39
N SER A 46 8.80 0.28 -0.31
CA SER A 46 9.52 -0.98 -0.08
C SER A 46 9.24 -1.53 1.32
N ASP A 47 9.72 -2.75 1.58
CA ASP A 47 9.68 -3.41 2.90
C ASP A 47 8.25 -3.66 3.42
N VAL A 48 7.37 -4.07 2.51
CA VAL A 48 5.99 -4.47 2.80
C VAL A 48 5.85 -6.00 2.80
N THR A 49 4.89 -6.53 3.55
CA THR A 49 4.54 -7.95 3.49
C THR A 49 3.03 -8.10 3.48
N ILE A 50 2.51 -8.76 2.44
CA ILE A 50 1.08 -9.09 2.31
C ILE A 50 0.93 -10.59 2.61
N TYR A 51 0.06 -10.92 3.54
CA TYR A 51 -0.27 -12.30 3.90
C TYR A 51 -1.62 -12.64 3.29
N TRP A 52 -1.66 -13.72 2.53
CA TRP A 52 -2.85 -14.24 1.88
C TRP A 52 -3.40 -15.44 2.68
N PHE A 53 -4.73 -15.59 2.74
CA PHE A 53 -5.29 -16.88 3.12
C PHE A 53 -4.87 -17.91 2.08
N GLY A 54 -4.33 -19.04 2.55
CA GLY A 54 -3.49 -19.93 1.74
C GLY A 54 -4.12 -20.42 0.44
N ASP A 55 -3.23 -20.72 -0.52
CA ASP A 55 -3.39 -21.52 -1.74
C ASP A 55 -3.95 -22.92 -1.45
N ASP A 56 -5.05 -23.06 -0.72
CA ASP A 56 -5.80 -24.30 -0.75
C ASP A 56 -6.46 -24.32 -2.13
N ASP A 57 -5.97 -25.21 -3.01
CA ASP A 57 -6.44 -25.57 -4.37
C ASP A 57 -7.98 -25.80 -4.48
N THR A 58 -8.71 -25.64 -3.39
CA THR A 58 -10.15 -25.80 -3.21
C THR A 58 -10.92 -24.49 -3.36
N TYR A 59 -10.30 -23.33 -3.11
CA TYR A 59 -10.97 -22.02 -3.13
C TYR A 59 -10.22 -21.04 -4.03
N ASN A 60 -10.77 -20.77 -5.22
CA ASN A 60 -10.24 -19.83 -6.23
C ASN A 60 -10.27 -18.33 -5.82
N ASP A 61 -10.49 -18.03 -4.54
CA ASP A 61 -10.53 -16.65 -4.03
C ASP A 61 -9.31 -16.43 -3.15
N GLU A 62 -8.19 -15.99 -3.74
CA GLU A 62 -7.08 -15.42 -2.98
C GLU A 62 -7.61 -14.21 -2.22
N ARG A 63 -7.66 -14.29 -0.88
CA ARG A 63 -8.13 -13.20 -0.01
C ARG A 63 -7.00 -12.70 0.85
N VAL A 64 -6.92 -11.39 1.02
CA VAL A 64 -5.92 -10.76 1.87
C VAL A 64 -6.24 -11.09 3.33
N HIS A 65 -5.35 -11.80 4.02
CA HIS A 65 -5.45 -12.07 5.45
C HIS A 65 -4.99 -10.86 6.27
N SER A 66 -3.84 -10.28 5.91
CA SER A 66 -3.29 -9.11 6.60
C SER A 66 -2.17 -8.44 5.80
N VAL A 67 -1.90 -7.17 6.07
CA VAL A 67 -0.78 -6.41 5.50
C VAL A 67 0.10 -5.87 6.63
N ASP A 68 1.39 -6.17 6.60
CA ASP A 68 2.39 -5.64 7.54
C ASP A 68 3.19 -4.51 6.87
N LEU A 69 3.04 -3.32 7.44
CA LEU A 69 3.71 -2.08 7.03
C LEU A 69 4.66 -1.54 8.10
N THR A 70 4.99 -2.31 9.15
CA THR A 70 5.81 -1.83 10.27
C THR A 70 7.22 -1.41 9.87
N LYS A 71 7.72 -1.92 8.75
CA LYS A 71 9.04 -1.59 8.20
C LYS A 71 8.98 -0.77 6.92
N VAL A 72 7.78 -0.37 6.47
CA VAL A 72 7.57 0.27 5.17
C VAL A 72 8.42 1.53 5.02
N ARG A 73 8.94 1.75 3.82
CA ARG A 73 9.73 2.95 3.48
C ARG A 73 9.33 3.47 2.11
N LEU A 74 9.51 4.77 1.90
CA LEU A 74 9.50 5.32 0.55
C LEU A 74 10.77 4.89 -0.18
N THR A 75 10.65 4.57 -1.46
CA THR A 75 11.82 4.49 -2.34
C THR A 75 12.21 5.89 -2.82
N THR A 76 13.38 6.02 -3.47
CA THR A 76 13.75 7.25 -4.17
C THR A 76 12.72 7.68 -5.22
N PHE A 77 12.05 6.73 -5.89
CA PHE A 77 10.99 7.05 -6.85
C PHE A 77 9.75 7.59 -6.14
N GLY A 78 9.33 6.95 -5.05
CA GLY A 78 8.19 7.39 -4.23
C GLY A 78 8.38 8.80 -3.66
N GLU A 79 9.58 9.11 -3.14
CA GLU A 79 9.90 10.44 -2.63
C GLU A 79 9.85 11.52 -3.72
N ARG A 80 10.38 11.23 -4.91
CA ARG A 80 10.35 12.17 -6.03
C ARG A 80 8.93 12.41 -6.51
N PHE A 81 8.15 11.35 -6.71
CA PHE A 81 6.75 11.44 -7.11
C PHE A 81 5.93 12.29 -6.13
N LEU A 82 6.05 12.03 -4.82
CA LEU A 82 5.37 12.82 -3.80
C LEU A 82 5.74 14.31 -3.87
N THR A 83 7.03 14.60 -4.09
CA THR A 83 7.53 15.99 -4.16
C THR A 83 7.05 16.70 -5.42
N GLU A 84 7.00 16.02 -6.57
CA GLU A 84 6.55 16.60 -7.84
C GLU A 84 5.05 16.92 -7.84
N GLU A 85 4.25 16.14 -7.12
CA GLU A 85 2.78 16.26 -7.13
C GLU A 85 2.20 17.13 -6.02
N MET A 86 3.00 17.48 -5.00
CA MET A 86 2.62 18.39 -3.91
C MET A 86 3.11 19.83 -4.11
N ASN A 87 3.90 20.10 -5.16
CA ASN A 87 4.39 21.42 -5.54
C ASN A 87 3.63 21.97 -6.75
#